data_AF-A0AAJ4ELC6-F1
#
_entry.id   AF-A0AAJ4ELC6-F1
#
_cell.length_a   1.000
_cell.length_b   1.000
_cell.length_c   1.000
_cell.angle_alpha   90.00
_cell.angle_beta   90.00
_cell.angle_gamma   90.00
#
_symmetry.space_group_name_H-M   'P 1'
#
loop_
_entity.id
_entity.type
_entity.pdbx_description
1 polymer ?
#
loop_
_entity_poly.entity_id
_entity_poly.type
_entity_poly.pdbx_seq_one_letter_code
_entity_poly.pdbx_strand_id
1 'polypeptide(L)'
;MKKINYTINISLTLIAILLLSFILYVLYCTYLSPRPISLNSIITTTNLQTIKTNGQHLPNEIQLKNKLKQQYHNLIVDKIKIKIKDNNTATIISADPKVYTNSININYIVDKSLENEIDLNKSYYPNLTLIKQRGYKGLWINNNQPTTDEKNLTNAFLSSYQYFNLPFYEKQEFTSFQELLIFLNQNIKTSWEYIVKNFCNTYKEQLKELILLFYNILANIFNKKNINNILRKIKVENLNNVWGYANLVNKQVALNSTTLKCDYANIAINEWTSGFKTSNSIFKTLFHELGHIINSYYEYKNINIINNLKEFLVKKINNSHNLDNEKILKLFHFSEYSFENEYEFFAEGFTYWFLASDELKTKAWEFWHEFLTLYLPKKIN
;
A
#
# COMPACT_ATOMS: atom_id res chain seq x y z
N MET A 1 26.09 13.13 -90.54
CA MET A 1 25.06 12.14 -90.13
C MET A 1 25.47 11.23 -88.97
N LYS A 2 26.67 10.61 -88.93
CA LYS A 2 27.05 9.67 -87.85
C LYS A 2 27.01 10.25 -86.42
N LYS A 3 27.44 11.50 -86.21
CA LYS A 3 27.45 12.14 -84.87
C LYS A 3 26.04 12.38 -84.31
N ILE A 4 25.07 12.74 -85.17
CA ILE A 4 23.67 12.97 -84.79
C ILE A 4 22.98 11.64 -84.41
N ASN A 5 23.20 10.58 -85.19
CA ASN A 5 22.69 9.24 -84.84
C ASN A 5 23.26 8.73 -83.52
N TYR A 6 24.53 9.01 -83.21
CA TYR A 6 25.15 8.59 -81.95
C TYR A 6 24.55 9.32 -80.74
N THR A 7 24.35 10.64 -80.83
CA THR A 7 23.72 11.42 -79.76
C THR A 7 22.25 11.03 -79.55
N ILE A 8 21.49 10.81 -80.63
CA ILE A 8 20.09 10.34 -80.56
C ILE A 8 20.01 8.95 -79.89
N ASN A 9 20.91 8.02 -80.23
CA ASN A 9 20.95 6.69 -79.61
C ASN A 9 21.29 6.75 -78.11
N ILE A 10 22.22 7.62 -77.72
CA ILE A 10 22.57 7.83 -76.30
C ILE A 10 21.38 8.43 -75.55
N SER A 11 20.69 9.42 -76.12
CA SER A 11 19.48 10.02 -75.52
C SER A 11 18.34 9.02 -75.38
N LEU A 12 18.08 8.18 -76.40
CA LEU A 12 17.07 7.12 -76.33
C LEU A 12 17.40 6.07 -75.27
N THR A 13 18.68 5.69 -75.17
CA THR A 13 19.15 4.74 -74.15
C THR A 13 18.96 5.31 -72.74
N LEU A 14 19.30 6.59 -72.54
CA LEU A 14 19.07 7.28 -71.27
C LEU A 14 17.59 7.33 -70.90
N ILE A 15 16.70 7.68 -71.85
CA ILE A 15 15.25 7.71 -71.63
C ILE A 15 14.72 6.31 -71.27
N ALA A 16 15.19 5.26 -71.94
CA ALA A 16 14.79 3.88 -71.64
C ALA A 16 15.22 3.45 -70.23
N ILE A 17 16.44 3.79 -69.80
CA ILE A 17 16.92 3.52 -68.43
C ILE A 17 16.09 4.29 -67.40
N LEU A 18 15.72 5.53 -67.69
CA LEU A 18 14.93 6.38 -66.80
C LEU A 18 13.49 5.87 -66.64
N LEU A 19 12.87 5.40 -67.73
CA LEU A 19 11.56 4.75 -67.69
C LEU A 19 11.59 3.41 -66.95
N LEU A 20 12.63 2.60 -67.19
CA LEU A 20 12.77 1.31 -66.50
C LEU A 20 12.96 1.50 -64.99
N SER A 21 13.79 2.46 -64.59
CA SER A 21 13.98 2.81 -63.17
C SER A 21 12.71 3.38 -62.54
N PHE A 22 11.92 4.18 -63.26
CA PHE A 22 10.62 4.65 -62.79
C PHE A 22 9.61 3.49 -62.61
N ILE A 23 9.51 2.57 -63.58
CA ILE A 23 8.62 1.40 -63.49
C ILE A 23 9.02 0.50 -62.31
N LEU A 24 10.32 0.23 -62.14
CA LEU A 24 10.83 -0.54 -61.00
C LEU A 24 10.54 0.16 -59.67
N TYR A 25 10.65 1.48 -59.62
CA TYR A 25 10.29 2.28 -58.45
C TYR A 25 8.79 2.19 -58.13
N VAL A 26 7.92 2.31 -59.14
CA VAL A 26 6.46 2.17 -58.96
C VAL A 26 6.09 0.76 -58.50
N LEU A 27 6.65 -0.29 -59.10
CA LEU A 27 6.46 -1.67 -58.67
C LEU A 27 6.92 -1.90 -57.23
N TYR A 28 8.08 -1.34 -56.87
CA TYR A 28 8.59 -1.38 -55.50
C TYR A 28 7.60 -0.72 -54.52
N CYS A 29 7.12 0.49 -54.83
CA CYS A 29 6.19 1.22 -53.97
C CYS A 29 4.80 0.57 -53.86
N THR A 30 4.32 -0.09 -54.92
CA THR A 30 2.94 -0.62 -54.99
C THR A 30 2.81 -2.06 -54.50
N TYR A 31 3.80 -2.92 -54.75
CA TYR A 31 3.69 -4.36 -54.49
C TYR A 31 4.72 -4.91 -53.49
N LEU A 32 5.94 -4.36 -53.48
CA LEU A 32 7.03 -4.91 -52.67
C LEU A 32 7.27 -4.14 -51.35
N SER A 33 6.73 -2.92 -51.24
CA SER A 33 6.81 -2.16 -50.00
C SER A 33 5.97 -2.84 -48.91
N PRO A 34 6.57 -3.24 -47.77
CA PRO A 34 5.84 -3.90 -46.71
C PRO A 34 4.72 -2.99 -46.20
N ARG A 35 3.49 -3.49 -46.24
CA ARG A 35 2.33 -2.78 -45.68
C ARG A 35 2.38 -2.86 -44.15
N PRO A 36 2.08 -1.77 -43.44
CA PRO A 36 2.12 -1.78 -41.98
C PRO A 36 1.03 -2.71 -41.42
N ILE A 37 1.39 -3.46 -40.38
CA ILE A 37 0.55 -4.49 -39.77
C ILE A 37 -0.31 -3.86 -38.66
N SER A 38 -1.56 -4.29 -38.50
CA SER A 38 -2.40 -3.79 -37.41
C SER A 38 -1.95 -4.36 -36.06
N LEU A 39 -1.85 -3.51 -35.01
CA LEU A 39 -1.54 -4.01 -33.67
C LEU A 39 -2.58 -5.01 -33.15
N ASN A 40 -3.85 -4.85 -33.53
CA ASN A 40 -4.96 -5.72 -33.11
C ASN A 40 -4.88 -7.14 -33.71
N SER A 41 -4.14 -7.33 -34.82
CA SER A 41 -3.94 -8.67 -35.39
C SER A 41 -2.82 -9.46 -34.70
N ILE A 42 -1.99 -8.79 -33.88
CA ILE A 42 -0.90 -9.41 -33.12
C ILE A 42 -1.30 -9.56 -31.65
N ILE A 43 -1.82 -8.51 -31.05
CA ILE A 43 -2.23 -8.48 -29.63
C ILE A 43 -3.70 -8.90 -29.54
N THR A 44 -3.92 -10.21 -29.44
CA THR A 44 -5.27 -10.79 -29.41
C THR A 44 -5.89 -10.81 -28.02
N THR A 45 -5.08 -10.74 -26.96
CA THR A 45 -5.54 -10.65 -25.57
C THR A 45 -5.07 -9.34 -24.94
N THR A 46 -6.02 -8.50 -24.52
CA THR A 46 -5.72 -7.17 -23.96
C THR A 46 -5.30 -7.21 -22.48
N ASN A 47 -5.49 -8.34 -21.81
CA ASN A 47 -5.07 -8.56 -20.42
C ASN A 47 -3.69 -9.18 -20.34
N LEU A 48 -2.73 -8.41 -19.81
CA LEU A 48 -1.34 -8.83 -19.61
C LEU A 48 -1.12 -9.54 -18.26
N GLN A 49 -2.19 -9.79 -17.51
CA GLN A 49 -2.17 -10.39 -16.19
C GLN A 49 -1.29 -9.57 -15.22
N THR A 50 -0.57 -10.23 -14.33
CA THR A 50 0.25 -9.60 -13.31
C THR A 50 1.57 -9.10 -13.88
N ILE A 51 1.89 -7.84 -13.57
CA ILE A 51 3.17 -7.18 -13.86
C ILE A 51 3.84 -6.88 -12.53
N LYS A 52 4.99 -7.52 -12.31
CA LYS A 52 5.85 -7.25 -11.16
C LYS A 52 6.53 -5.91 -11.36
N THR A 53 6.31 -4.99 -10.42
CA THR A 53 7.04 -3.73 -10.34
C THR A 53 7.90 -3.73 -9.08
N ASN A 54 8.80 -2.77 -8.94
CA ASN A 54 9.28 -2.40 -7.62
C ASN A 54 8.10 -1.68 -6.94
N GLY A 55 7.13 -2.37 -6.35
CA GLY A 55 6.21 -1.89 -5.30
C GLY A 55 5.42 -0.56 -5.37
N GLN A 56 5.91 0.52 -5.95
CA GLN A 56 5.41 1.88 -5.74
C GLN A 56 5.22 2.68 -7.02
N HIS A 57 5.63 2.17 -8.18
CA HIS A 57 5.42 2.84 -9.46
C HIS A 57 4.48 2.10 -10.40
N LEU A 58 3.78 2.89 -11.23
CA LEU A 58 3.22 2.42 -12.48
C LEU A 58 4.30 1.63 -13.22
N PRO A 59 3.98 0.46 -13.80
CA PRO A 59 4.98 -0.31 -14.54
C PRO A 59 5.56 0.57 -15.65
N ASN A 60 6.89 0.66 -15.71
CA ASN A 60 7.54 1.49 -16.70
C ASN A 60 7.39 0.87 -18.10
N GLU A 61 7.64 1.69 -19.13
CA GLU A 61 7.49 1.25 -20.53
C GLU A 61 8.33 0.01 -20.86
N ILE A 62 9.53 -0.12 -20.28
CA ILE A 62 10.42 -1.28 -20.50
C ILE A 62 9.81 -2.56 -19.92
N GLN A 63 9.25 -2.50 -18.72
CA GLN A 63 8.58 -3.64 -18.06
C GLN A 63 7.37 -4.11 -18.88
N LEU A 64 6.55 -3.18 -19.37
CA LEU A 64 5.42 -3.48 -20.24
C LEU A 64 5.86 -4.08 -21.57
N LYS A 65 6.91 -3.53 -22.21
CA LYS A 65 7.49 -4.08 -23.44
C LYS A 65 8.03 -5.50 -23.26
N ASN A 66 8.71 -5.77 -22.15
CA ASN A 66 9.23 -7.11 -21.85
C ASN A 66 8.11 -8.14 -21.69
N LYS A 67 7.03 -7.78 -20.98
CA LYS A 67 5.85 -8.65 -20.83
C LYS A 67 5.15 -8.92 -22.16
N LEU A 68 4.99 -7.87 -22.98
CA LEU A 68 4.41 -7.99 -24.33
C LEU A 68 5.25 -8.89 -25.25
N LYS A 69 6.58 -8.77 -25.20
CA LYS A 69 7.51 -9.62 -25.98
C LYS A 69 7.41 -11.10 -25.60
N GLN A 70 7.24 -11.39 -24.30
CA GLN A 70 7.06 -12.77 -23.81
C GLN A 70 5.75 -13.39 -24.31
N GLN A 71 4.67 -12.60 -24.35
CA GLN A 71 3.35 -13.08 -24.74
C GLN A 71 3.17 -13.12 -26.27
N TYR A 72 3.81 -12.20 -26.99
CA TYR A 72 3.67 -12.03 -28.44
C TYR A 72 5.03 -12.01 -29.12
N HIS A 73 5.56 -13.20 -29.44
CA HIS A 73 6.89 -13.38 -30.04
C HIS A 73 7.09 -12.64 -31.37
N ASN A 74 6.01 -12.39 -32.12
CA ASN A 74 6.04 -11.69 -33.41
C ASN A 74 5.93 -10.16 -33.27
N LEU A 75 5.82 -9.63 -32.04
CA LEU A 75 5.76 -8.20 -31.77
C LEU A 75 7.16 -7.60 -31.68
N ILE A 76 7.46 -6.63 -32.56
CA ILE A 76 8.70 -5.88 -32.57
C ILE A 76 8.57 -4.69 -31.61
N VAL A 77 8.95 -4.91 -30.35
CA VAL A 77 8.72 -3.96 -29.25
C VAL A 77 9.43 -2.60 -29.41
N ASP A 78 10.49 -2.52 -30.21
CA ASP A 78 11.17 -1.25 -30.50
C ASP A 78 10.37 -0.34 -31.44
N LYS A 79 9.37 -0.90 -32.13
CA LYS A 79 8.50 -0.20 -33.08
C LYS A 79 7.16 0.23 -32.47
N ILE A 80 7.00 0.08 -31.15
CA ILE A 80 5.84 0.56 -30.39
C ILE A 80 6.25 1.57 -29.31
N LYS A 81 5.31 2.44 -28.96
CA LYS A 81 5.36 3.32 -27.79
C LYS A 81 4.21 2.96 -26.86
N ILE A 82 4.43 3.08 -25.55
CA ILE A 82 3.40 2.78 -24.55
C ILE A 82 3.11 4.05 -23.75
N LYS A 83 1.83 4.45 -23.74
CA LYS A 83 1.32 5.53 -22.90
C LYS A 83 0.58 4.92 -21.71
N ILE A 84 1.15 5.05 -20.52
CA ILE A 84 0.51 4.59 -19.29
C ILE A 84 -0.60 5.58 -18.94
N LYS A 85 -1.81 5.08 -18.66
CA LYS A 85 -2.99 5.90 -18.36
C LYS A 85 -3.27 5.98 -16.86
N ASP A 86 -3.27 4.83 -16.20
CA ASP A 86 -3.53 4.67 -14.77
C ASP A 86 -2.80 3.44 -14.20
N ASN A 87 -3.10 3.07 -12.95
CA ASN A 87 -2.49 1.96 -12.22
C ASN A 87 -2.65 0.59 -12.88
N ASN A 88 -3.65 0.42 -13.75
CA ASN A 88 -4.08 -0.89 -14.23
C ASN A 88 -4.24 -0.92 -15.75
N THR A 89 -4.01 0.21 -16.45
CA THR A 89 -4.25 0.34 -17.88
C THR A 89 -3.15 1.14 -18.59
N ALA A 90 -2.94 0.80 -19.87
CA ALA A 90 -2.05 1.54 -20.77
C ALA A 90 -2.56 1.46 -22.22
N THR A 91 -2.06 2.35 -23.06
CA THR A 91 -2.33 2.35 -24.51
C THR A 91 -1.03 2.12 -25.27
N ILE A 92 -1.03 1.12 -26.14
CA ILE A 92 0.06 0.86 -27.08
C ILE A 92 -0.26 1.59 -28.38
N ILE A 93 0.71 2.36 -28.88
CA ILE A 93 0.63 3.07 -30.15
C ILE A 93 1.86 2.73 -31.01
N SER A 94 1.71 2.86 -32.33
CA SER A 94 2.84 2.69 -33.24
C SER A 94 3.90 3.78 -33.03
N ALA A 95 5.15 3.37 -32.89
CA ALA A 95 6.31 4.28 -32.94
C ALA A 95 6.79 4.49 -34.39
N ASP A 96 6.48 3.56 -35.28
CA ASP A 96 6.87 3.55 -36.69
C ASP A 96 5.65 3.18 -37.56
N PRO A 97 4.96 4.18 -38.14
CA PRO A 97 3.76 3.97 -38.95
C PRO A 97 3.99 3.10 -40.20
N LYS A 98 5.25 2.87 -40.60
CA LYS A 98 5.60 1.95 -41.69
C LYS A 98 5.58 0.48 -41.26
N VAL A 99 5.66 0.22 -39.95
CA VAL A 99 5.66 -1.13 -39.37
C VAL A 99 4.30 -1.48 -38.77
N TYR A 100 3.72 -0.58 -37.98
CA TYR A 100 2.45 -0.83 -37.28
C TYR A 100 1.40 0.26 -37.49
N THR A 101 0.12 -0.14 -37.52
CA THR A 101 -1.06 0.74 -37.51
C THR A 101 -1.97 0.50 -36.31
N ASN A 102 -2.87 1.45 -36.05
CA ASN A 102 -3.85 1.49 -34.94
C ASN A 102 -3.22 1.63 -33.55
N SER A 103 -4.09 1.76 -32.54
CA SER A 103 -3.73 1.76 -31.11
C SER A 103 -4.59 0.76 -30.36
N ILE A 104 -4.05 0.16 -29.31
CA ILE A 104 -4.77 -0.81 -28.47
C ILE A 104 -4.67 -0.43 -26.99
N ASN A 105 -5.78 -0.57 -26.27
CA ASN A 105 -5.79 -0.45 -24.82
C ASN A 105 -5.54 -1.83 -24.20
N ILE A 106 -4.65 -1.86 -23.22
CA ILE A 106 -4.30 -3.05 -22.44
C ILE A 106 -4.61 -2.82 -20.96
N ASN A 107 -4.91 -3.89 -20.24
CA ASN A 107 -5.06 -3.90 -18.80
C ASN A 107 -4.13 -4.91 -18.13
N TYR A 108 -3.80 -4.66 -16.86
CA TYR A 108 -2.87 -5.46 -16.07
C TYR A 108 -3.11 -5.25 -14.57
N ILE A 109 -2.55 -6.17 -13.77
CA ILE A 109 -2.54 -6.10 -12.30
C ILE A 109 -1.10 -5.77 -11.87
N VAL A 110 -0.89 -4.72 -11.09
CA VAL A 110 0.44 -4.39 -10.55
C VAL A 110 0.69 -5.22 -9.30
N ASP A 111 1.76 -6.02 -9.33
CA ASP A 111 2.27 -6.75 -8.17
C ASP A 111 3.35 -5.90 -7.48
N LYS A 112 2.94 -5.35 -6.33
CA LYS A 112 3.74 -4.45 -5.51
C LYS A 112 4.57 -5.19 -4.45
N SER A 113 4.58 -6.52 -4.45
CA SER A 113 5.11 -7.29 -3.32
C SER A 113 6.62 -7.11 -3.08
N LEU A 114 7.39 -6.79 -4.12
CA LEU A 114 8.86 -6.85 -4.17
C LEU A 114 9.60 -5.66 -3.52
N GLU A 115 9.02 -4.46 -3.41
CA GLU A 115 9.73 -3.29 -2.84
C GLU A 115 9.69 -3.24 -1.32
N ASN A 116 8.75 -4.01 -0.76
CA ASN A 116 8.52 -4.17 0.66
C ASN A 116 9.36 -5.32 1.23
N GLU A 117 10.31 -5.85 0.48
CA GLU A 117 11.25 -6.86 0.99
C GLU A 117 12.40 -6.21 1.78
N ILE A 118 12.79 -6.85 2.87
CA ILE A 118 13.96 -6.50 3.68
C ILE A 118 15.09 -7.44 3.29
N ASP A 119 16.20 -6.87 2.81
CA ASP A 119 17.44 -7.59 2.55
C ASP A 119 18.35 -7.44 3.76
N LEU A 120 18.51 -8.50 4.54
CA LEU A 120 19.31 -8.49 5.77
C LEU A 120 20.80 -8.21 5.51
N ASN A 121 21.28 -8.35 4.28
CA ASN A 121 22.66 -8.03 3.90
C ASN A 121 22.90 -6.53 3.71
N LYS A 122 21.83 -5.72 3.66
CA LYS A 122 21.92 -4.28 3.48
C LYS A 122 22.01 -3.56 4.82
N SER A 123 22.90 -2.58 4.92
CA SER A 123 22.95 -1.67 6.07
C SER A 123 21.79 -0.68 6.02
N TYR A 124 20.99 -0.65 7.10
CA TYR A 124 19.88 0.29 7.27
C TYR A 124 20.20 1.33 8.35
N TYR A 125 19.86 2.59 8.08
CA TYR A 125 19.90 3.66 9.06
C TYR A 125 18.50 3.85 9.67
N PRO A 126 18.33 3.67 10.98
CA PRO A 126 17.03 3.80 11.62
C PRO A 126 16.58 5.28 11.69
N ASN A 127 15.27 5.51 11.69
CA ASN A 127 14.67 6.83 11.86
C ASN A 127 15.03 7.36 13.27
N LEU A 128 15.86 8.41 13.30
CA LEU A 128 16.37 9.00 14.54
C LEU A 128 15.27 9.62 15.40
N THR A 129 14.25 10.20 14.78
CA THR A 129 13.08 10.72 15.49
C THR A 129 12.41 9.56 16.20
N LEU A 130 12.11 8.46 15.50
CA LEU A 130 11.48 7.29 16.11
C LEU A 130 12.32 6.70 17.26
N ILE A 131 13.65 6.60 17.10
CA ILE A 131 14.55 6.14 18.18
C ILE A 131 14.43 7.01 19.42
N LYS A 132 14.45 8.34 19.25
CA LYS A 132 14.34 9.30 20.35
C LYS A 132 12.96 9.24 21.00
N GLN A 133 11.92 9.25 20.17
CA GLN A 133 10.53 9.36 20.56
C GLN A 133 9.87 8.04 20.96
N ARG A 134 10.52 6.88 20.81
CA ARG A 134 10.01 5.60 21.32
C ARG A 134 10.81 5.05 22.48
N GLY A 135 11.93 5.70 22.79
CA GLY A 135 12.90 5.23 23.75
C GLY A 135 13.43 3.88 23.29
N TYR A 136 14.62 3.84 22.70
CA TYR A 136 15.27 2.60 22.25
C TYR A 136 15.12 1.44 23.27
N LYS A 137 15.12 1.73 24.58
CA LYS A 137 14.82 0.79 25.68
C LYS A 137 13.59 -0.10 25.51
N GLY A 138 12.56 0.34 24.79
CA GLY A 138 11.34 -0.42 24.56
C GLY A 138 11.40 -1.46 23.46
N LEU A 139 12.54 -1.59 22.76
CA LEU A 139 12.75 -2.60 21.73
C LEU A 139 13.39 -3.85 22.32
N TRP A 140 13.01 -5.02 21.79
CA TRP A 140 13.56 -6.31 22.20
C TRP A 140 15.10 -6.32 22.16
N ILE A 141 15.70 -5.78 21.09
CA ILE A 141 17.15 -5.81 20.84
C ILE A 141 17.98 -5.09 21.91
N ASN A 142 17.38 -4.23 22.73
CA ASN A 142 18.12 -3.44 23.72
C ASN A 142 18.18 -4.08 25.10
N ASN A 143 17.29 -5.04 25.35
CA ASN A 143 17.26 -5.82 26.59
C ASN A 143 17.88 -7.22 26.38
N ASN A 144 18.48 -7.46 25.21
CA ASN A 144 19.07 -8.73 24.82
C ASN A 144 20.44 -8.49 24.17
N GLN A 145 21.20 -9.56 23.90
CA GLN A 145 22.38 -9.50 23.04
C GLN A 145 21.98 -9.90 21.61
N PRO A 146 21.66 -8.94 20.73
CA PRO A 146 21.13 -9.28 19.42
C PRO A 146 22.23 -9.66 18.44
N THR A 147 21.91 -10.60 17.55
CA THR A 147 22.77 -10.96 16.42
C THR A 147 22.83 -9.84 15.38
N THR A 148 23.74 -9.95 14.41
CA THR A 148 23.82 -8.99 13.30
C THR A 148 22.52 -8.96 12.49
N ASP A 149 21.94 -10.12 12.19
CA ASP A 149 20.69 -10.22 11.42
C ASP A 149 19.52 -9.55 12.17
N GLU A 150 19.45 -9.75 13.49
CA GLU A 150 18.41 -9.12 14.34
C GLU A 150 18.56 -7.60 14.37
N LYS A 151 19.80 -7.09 14.50
CA LYS A 151 20.07 -5.64 14.43
C LYS A 151 19.71 -5.07 13.06
N ASN A 152 20.09 -5.74 11.97
CA ASN A 152 19.79 -5.30 10.61
C ASN A 152 18.29 -5.27 10.35
N LEU A 153 17.56 -6.30 10.80
CA LEU A 153 16.11 -6.37 10.67
C LEU A 153 15.40 -5.27 11.47
N THR A 154 15.77 -5.08 12.74
CA THR A 154 15.20 -3.99 13.55
C THR A 154 15.50 -2.63 12.93
N ASN A 155 16.74 -2.39 12.47
CA ASN A 155 17.08 -1.14 11.79
C ASN A 155 16.28 -0.96 10.49
N ALA A 156 16.03 -2.04 9.74
CA ALA A 156 15.19 -1.99 8.55
C ALA A 156 13.76 -1.57 8.88
N PHE A 157 13.12 -2.18 9.89
CA PHE A 157 11.77 -1.81 10.34
C PHE A 157 11.68 -0.36 10.82
N LEU A 158 12.74 0.14 11.47
CA LEU A 158 12.81 1.51 11.97
C LEU A 158 13.28 2.52 10.91
N SER A 159 13.79 2.08 9.75
CA SER A 159 14.29 3.00 8.72
C SER A 159 13.17 3.83 8.11
N SER A 160 13.53 5.03 7.59
CA SER A 160 12.56 5.84 6.86
C SER A 160 12.00 5.05 5.69
N TYR A 161 10.67 4.99 5.63
CA TYR A 161 9.99 4.60 4.41
C TYR A 161 10.01 5.78 3.43
N GLN A 162 10.08 5.49 2.14
CA GLN A 162 10.32 6.50 1.10
C GLN A 162 9.03 7.17 0.59
N TYR A 163 7.86 6.82 1.12
CA TYR A 163 6.58 7.08 0.44
C TYR A 163 5.52 7.67 1.36
N PHE A 164 5.61 8.99 1.56
CA PHE A 164 4.71 9.75 2.44
C PHE A 164 3.22 9.69 2.08
N ASN A 165 2.86 9.16 0.91
CA ASN A 165 1.50 9.20 0.35
C ASN A 165 0.92 7.80 0.04
N LEU A 166 1.18 6.79 0.87
CA LEU A 166 0.38 5.56 0.80
C LEU A 166 -1.08 5.91 1.18
N PRO A 167 -2.05 5.78 0.25
CA PRO A 167 -3.42 6.20 0.52
C PRO A 167 -3.98 5.37 1.67
N PHE A 168 -4.48 6.05 2.70
CA PHE A 168 -4.96 5.40 3.92
C PHE A 168 -6.14 4.44 3.63
N TYR A 169 -6.90 4.65 2.55
CA TYR A 169 -7.94 3.77 2.01
C TYR A 169 -8.45 4.27 0.64
N GLU A 170 -9.00 3.37 -0.19
CA GLU A 170 -9.37 3.67 -1.59
C GLU A 170 -10.74 4.34 -1.75
N LYS A 171 -11.65 4.20 -0.76
CA LYS A 171 -13.03 4.70 -0.87
C LYS A 171 -13.56 5.29 0.43
N GLN A 172 -14.01 6.53 0.37
CA GLN A 172 -14.74 7.17 1.47
C GLN A 172 -16.20 6.68 1.49
N GLU A 173 -16.53 5.87 2.50
CA GLU A 173 -17.86 5.30 2.73
C GLU A 173 -18.75 6.21 3.60
N PHE A 174 -18.13 7.12 4.36
CA PHE A 174 -18.77 8.18 5.13
C PHE A 174 -18.06 9.51 4.89
N THR A 175 -18.83 10.51 4.46
CA THR A 175 -18.31 11.85 4.10
C THR A 175 -18.18 12.79 5.29
N SER A 176 -18.93 12.54 6.37
CA SER A 176 -18.91 13.35 7.58
C SER A 176 -19.20 12.55 8.85
N PHE A 177 -18.79 13.11 10.00
CA PHE A 177 -19.11 12.54 11.31
C PHE A 177 -20.63 12.47 11.57
N GLN A 178 -21.39 13.44 11.08
CA GLN A 178 -22.85 13.45 11.24
C GLN A 178 -23.52 12.32 10.43
N GLU A 179 -23.08 12.10 9.20
CA GLU A 179 -23.53 10.97 8.38
C GLU A 179 -23.25 9.64 9.07
N LEU A 180 -22.02 9.49 9.60
CA LEU A 180 -21.63 8.32 10.37
C LEU A 180 -22.55 8.10 11.58
N LEU A 181 -22.82 9.14 12.38
CA LEU A 181 -23.71 9.00 13.55
C LEU A 181 -25.13 8.58 13.18
N ILE A 182 -25.65 9.00 12.03
CA ILE A 182 -26.97 8.58 11.53
C ILE A 182 -26.96 7.09 11.17
N PHE A 183 -25.85 6.59 10.62
CA PHE A 183 -25.69 5.20 10.22
C PHE A 183 -25.50 4.23 11.40
N LEU A 184 -24.86 4.68 12.49
CA LEU A 184 -24.53 3.82 13.62
C LEU A 184 -25.76 3.43 14.46
N ASN A 185 -25.74 2.21 14.97
CA ASN A 185 -26.74 1.73 15.92
C ASN A 185 -26.83 2.65 17.15
N GLN A 186 -28.04 2.79 17.70
CA GLN A 186 -28.35 3.76 18.75
C GLN A 186 -27.37 3.73 19.93
N ASN A 187 -26.98 2.55 20.41
CA ASN A 187 -26.03 2.44 21.54
C ASN A 187 -24.65 3.02 21.22
N ILE A 188 -24.12 2.74 20.02
CA ILE A 188 -22.80 3.22 19.58
C ILE A 188 -22.87 4.72 19.30
N LYS A 189 -23.95 5.17 18.64
CA LYS A 189 -24.22 6.57 18.38
C LYS A 189 -24.21 7.38 19.68
N THR A 190 -25.00 6.97 20.67
CA THR A 190 -25.06 7.65 21.97
C THR A 190 -23.72 7.63 22.70
N SER A 191 -22.94 6.55 22.58
CA SER A 191 -21.57 6.51 23.11
C SER A 191 -20.67 7.58 22.49
N TRP A 192 -20.67 7.71 21.16
CA TRP A 192 -19.84 8.71 20.49
C TRP A 192 -20.30 10.13 20.75
N GLU A 193 -21.61 10.38 20.75
CA GLU A 193 -22.19 11.67 21.13
C GLU A 193 -21.76 12.06 22.56
N TYR A 194 -21.82 11.12 23.51
CA TYR A 194 -21.38 11.36 24.88
C TYR A 194 -19.88 11.67 24.97
N ILE A 195 -19.04 10.85 24.33
CA ILE A 195 -17.59 11.04 24.34
C ILE A 195 -17.25 12.41 23.75
N VAL A 196 -17.70 12.71 22.53
CA VAL A 196 -17.41 13.97 21.85
C VAL A 196 -17.95 15.17 22.64
N LYS A 197 -19.13 15.06 23.25
CA LYS A 197 -19.69 16.13 24.08
C LYS A 197 -18.80 16.47 25.27
N ASN A 198 -18.34 15.45 25.99
CA ASN A 198 -17.58 15.58 27.23
C ASN A 198 -16.06 15.62 27.03
N PHE A 199 -15.58 15.47 25.80
CA PHE A 199 -14.17 15.52 25.48
C PHE A 199 -13.60 16.94 25.52
N CYS A 200 -12.30 17.05 25.80
CA CYS A 200 -11.55 18.29 25.77
C CYS A 200 -11.86 19.11 24.49
N ASN A 201 -12.30 20.36 24.67
CA ASN A 201 -12.70 21.22 23.57
C ASN A 201 -11.58 21.44 22.54
N THR A 202 -10.33 21.54 23.00
CA THR A 202 -9.14 21.76 22.15
C THR A 202 -8.97 20.67 21.08
N TYR A 203 -9.33 19.43 21.39
CA TYR A 203 -9.05 18.26 20.53
C TYR A 203 -10.31 17.61 19.96
N LYS A 204 -11.48 18.27 20.12
CA LYS A 204 -12.78 17.69 19.79
C LYS A 204 -12.96 17.41 18.30
N GLU A 205 -12.51 18.33 17.44
CA GLU A 205 -12.61 18.13 15.99
C GLU A 205 -11.66 17.04 15.51
N GLN A 206 -10.41 17.02 16.02
CA GLN A 206 -9.46 15.95 15.73
C GLN A 206 -10.02 14.57 16.13
N LEU A 207 -10.70 14.47 17.28
CA LEU A 207 -11.36 13.23 17.69
C LEU A 207 -12.42 12.79 16.67
N LYS A 208 -13.27 13.71 16.18
CA LYS A 208 -14.29 13.38 15.18
C LYS A 208 -13.67 12.91 13.87
N GLU A 209 -12.59 13.55 13.43
CA GLU A 209 -11.84 13.15 12.23
C GLU A 209 -11.26 11.75 12.38
N LEU A 210 -10.65 11.44 13.53
CA LEU A 210 -10.14 10.10 13.81
C LEU A 210 -11.25 9.05 13.90
N ILE A 211 -12.40 9.37 14.51
CA ILE A 211 -13.54 8.44 14.52
C ILE A 211 -14.05 8.19 13.09
N LEU A 212 -14.20 9.24 12.29
CA LEU A 212 -14.63 9.13 10.89
C LEU A 212 -13.64 8.28 10.07
N LEU A 213 -12.35 8.52 10.24
CA LEU A 213 -11.27 7.77 9.62
C LEU A 213 -11.34 6.28 9.98
N PHE A 214 -11.46 5.99 11.28
CA PHE A 214 -11.59 4.63 11.80
C PHE A 214 -12.75 3.87 11.16
N TYR A 215 -13.94 4.46 11.10
CA TYR A 215 -15.11 3.78 10.52
C TYR A 215 -15.02 3.63 9.01
N ASN A 216 -14.41 4.57 8.30
CA ASN A 216 -14.13 4.40 6.87
C ASN A 216 -13.21 3.20 6.62
N ILE A 217 -12.16 3.03 7.43
CA ILE A 217 -11.27 1.86 7.35
C ILE A 217 -12.06 0.57 7.59
N LEU A 218 -12.84 0.51 8.66
CA LEU A 218 -13.67 -0.68 8.95
C LEU A 218 -14.65 -0.99 7.82
N ALA A 219 -15.25 0.04 7.21
CA ALA A 219 -16.16 -0.13 6.08
C ALA A 219 -15.49 -0.81 4.89
N ASN A 220 -14.26 -0.42 4.58
CA ASN A 220 -13.48 -0.96 3.47
C ASN A 220 -13.00 -2.39 3.76
N ILE A 221 -12.53 -2.66 4.98
CA ILE A 221 -12.01 -3.97 5.37
C ILE A 221 -13.15 -4.99 5.51
N PHE A 222 -14.23 -4.63 6.20
CA PHE A 222 -15.27 -5.56 6.62
C PHE A 222 -16.58 -5.44 5.85
N ASN A 223 -16.65 -4.57 4.84
CA ASN A 223 -17.89 -4.11 4.19
C ASN A 223 -18.75 -3.23 5.13
N LYS A 224 -19.22 -2.09 4.60
CA LYS A 224 -20.08 -1.13 5.31
C LYS A 224 -21.24 -1.78 6.07
N LYS A 225 -21.87 -2.82 5.51
CA LYS A 225 -23.00 -3.52 6.13
C LYS A 225 -22.68 -4.19 7.48
N ASN A 226 -21.41 -4.50 7.73
CA ASN A 226 -20.99 -5.24 8.92
C ASN A 226 -20.51 -4.35 10.07
N ILE A 227 -20.33 -3.04 9.84
CA ILE A 227 -19.75 -2.11 10.81
C ILE A 227 -20.45 -2.16 12.18
N ASN A 228 -21.78 -2.15 12.16
CA ASN A 228 -22.60 -2.16 13.38
C ASN A 228 -22.48 -3.47 14.19
N ASN A 229 -21.82 -4.51 13.64
CA ASN A 229 -21.57 -5.79 14.32
C ASN A 229 -20.18 -5.89 14.96
N ILE A 230 -19.30 -4.91 14.70
CA ILE A 230 -17.90 -4.91 15.17
C ILE A 230 -17.84 -4.40 16.61
N LEU A 231 -18.39 -3.21 16.86
CA LEU A 231 -18.45 -2.58 18.18
C LEU A 231 -19.92 -2.40 18.58
N ARG A 232 -20.27 -2.67 19.84
CA ARG A 232 -21.66 -2.51 20.34
C ARG A 232 -21.85 -1.26 21.18
N LYS A 233 -20.85 -0.85 21.97
CA LYS A 233 -20.94 0.29 22.88
C LYS A 233 -19.57 0.76 23.33
N ILE A 234 -19.43 2.05 23.60
CA ILE A 234 -18.34 2.59 24.41
C ILE A 234 -18.91 3.18 25.70
N LYS A 235 -18.35 2.81 26.84
CA LYS A 235 -18.75 3.33 28.14
C LYS A 235 -17.69 4.25 28.69
N VAL A 236 -18.13 5.23 29.47
CA VAL A 236 -17.26 6.09 30.24
C VAL A 236 -17.63 5.89 31.70
N GLU A 237 -16.67 5.43 32.50
CA GLU A 237 -16.87 5.00 33.88
C GLU A 237 -15.71 5.48 34.75
N ASN A 238 -15.87 5.49 36.07
CA ASN A 238 -14.74 5.68 36.98
C ASN A 238 -14.06 4.32 37.18
N LEU A 239 -12.95 4.11 36.47
CA LEU A 239 -12.18 2.88 36.55
C LEU A 239 -11.05 3.03 37.58
N ASN A 240 -10.81 1.98 38.35
CA ASN A 240 -9.68 1.91 39.27
C ASN A 240 -8.46 1.38 38.50
N ASN A 241 -7.33 2.06 38.60
CA ASN A 241 -6.00 1.61 38.14
C ASN A 241 -5.81 1.38 36.63
N VAL A 242 -6.83 1.61 35.80
CA VAL A 242 -6.74 1.50 34.34
C VAL A 242 -7.37 2.70 33.64
N TRP A 243 -6.87 3.03 32.45
CA TRP A 243 -7.38 4.11 31.61
C TRP A 243 -8.48 3.65 30.65
N GLY A 244 -8.47 2.38 30.28
CA GLY A 244 -9.50 1.74 29.49
C GLY A 244 -9.37 0.23 29.57
N TYR A 245 -10.38 -0.47 29.03
CA TYR A 245 -10.31 -1.90 28.73
C TYR A 245 -11.35 -2.27 27.66
N ALA A 246 -11.08 -3.35 26.93
CA ALA A 246 -12.00 -3.96 25.98
C ALA A 246 -12.72 -5.18 26.60
N ASN A 247 -14.05 -5.18 26.54
CA ASN A 247 -14.87 -6.36 26.83
C ASN A 247 -15.25 -7.04 25.51
N LEU A 248 -14.54 -8.11 25.18
CA LEU A 248 -14.60 -8.77 23.87
C LEU A 248 -15.92 -9.50 23.65
N VAL A 249 -16.39 -10.20 24.68
CA VAL A 249 -17.66 -10.94 24.67
C VAL A 249 -18.83 -10.00 24.35
N ASN A 250 -18.83 -8.82 24.97
CA ASN A 250 -19.88 -7.84 24.75
C ASN A 250 -19.59 -6.88 23.60
N LYS A 251 -18.41 -6.95 22.97
CA LYS A 251 -17.91 -6.01 21.97
C LYS A 251 -17.98 -4.56 22.45
N GLN A 252 -17.47 -4.29 23.64
CA GLN A 252 -17.54 -2.98 24.28
C GLN A 252 -16.15 -2.48 24.63
N VAL A 253 -15.98 -1.16 24.58
CA VAL A 253 -14.83 -0.49 25.18
C VAL A 253 -15.33 0.27 26.41
N ALA A 254 -14.57 0.24 27.50
CA ALA A 254 -14.78 1.12 28.64
C ALA A 254 -13.58 2.06 28.76
N LEU A 255 -13.84 3.34 28.97
CA LEU A 255 -12.84 4.37 29.19
C LEU A 255 -13.01 4.98 30.57
N ASN A 256 -11.90 5.26 31.22
CA ASN A 256 -11.89 6.01 32.46
C ASN A 256 -12.33 7.46 32.18
N SER A 257 -13.24 8.01 32.98
CA SER A 257 -13.74 9.39 32.82
C SER A 257 -12.65 10.45 32.77
N THR A 258 -11.53 10.22 33.47
CA THR A 258 -10.37 11.11 33.49
C THR A 258 -9.72 11.25 32.12
N THR A 259 -9.83 10.24 31.25
CA THR A 259 -9.24 10.29 29.89
C THR A 259 -9.85 11.38 29.01
N LEU A 260 -11.09 11.82 29.31
CA LEU A 260 -11.77 12.86 28.54
C LEU A 260 -11.26 14.28 28.82
N LYS A 261 -10.47 14.48 29.89
CA LYS A 261 -10.00 15.79 30.34
C LYS A 261 -8.84 16.30 29.49
N CYS A 262 -8.70 17.63 29.39
CA CYS A 262 -7.65 18.28 28.59
C CYS A 262 -6.23 17.94 29.07
N ASP A 263 -6.01 17.88 30.38
CA ASP A 263 -4.67 17.57 30.91
C ASP A 263 -4.21 16.17 30.49
N TYR A 264 -5.13 15.21 30.45
CA TYR A 264 -4.85 13.87 29.93
C TYR A 264 -4.51 13.95 28.43
N ALA A 265 -5.32 14.66 27.64
CA ALA A 265 -5.07 14.85 26.21
C ALA A 265 -3.79 15.66 25.87
N ASN A 266 -3.26 16.45 26.81
CA ASN A 266 -2.00 17.20 26.66
C ASN A 266 -0.77 16.34 27.00
N ILE A 267 -0.83 15.56 28.09
CA ILE A 267 0.26 14.67 28.53
C ILE A 267 0.55 13.59 27.47
N ALA A 268 -0.52 13.06 26.87
CA ALA A 268 -0.60 12.25 25.67
C ALA A 268 0.37 12.56 24.51
N ILE A 269 0.36 13.80 24.03
CA ILE A 269 1.03 14.25 22.80
C ILE A 269 2.52 14.36 23.05
N ASN A 270 2.88 14.83 24.25
CA ASN A 270 4.27 14.90 24.70
C ASN A 270 4.86 13.50 24.94
N GLU A 271 4.05 12.52 25.35
CA GLU A 271 4.52 11.15 25.60
C GLU A 271 4.64 10.30 24.34
N TRP A 272 3.76 10.48 23.35
CA TRP A 272 3.90 9.87 22.02
C TRP A 272 5.18 10.32 21.32
N THR A 273 5.58 11.58 21.55
CA THR A 273 6.81 12.17 21.01
C THR A 273 8.04 11.96 21.91
N SER A 274 7.93 11.31 23.07
CA SER A 274 9.07 11.09 23.98
C SER A 274 9.31 9.63 24.39
N GLY A 275 8.44 8.70 24.00
CA GLY A 275 8.78 7.28 23.97
C GLY A 275 8.62 6.55 25.26
N PHE A 276 7.60 6.94 26.03
CA PHE A 276 7.31 6.32 27.30
C PHE A 276 6.45 5.04 27.18
N LYS A 277 6.70 4.13 28.14
CA LYS A 277 6.13 2.78 28.29
C LYS A 277 4.59 2.71 28.31
N THR A 278 3.88 3.80 28.57
CA THR A 278 2.42 3.88 28.60
C THR A 278 2.02 5.31 28.25
N SER A 279 1.95 5.68 26.97
CA SER A 279 1.60 7.07 26.63
C SER A 279 0.14 7.33 27.00
N ASN A 280 -0.07 8.27 27.92
CA ASN A 280 -1.34 8.68 28.52
C ASN A 280 -2.16 9.55 27.54
N SER A 281 -2.41 9.03 26.34
CA SER A 281 -3.29 9.65 25.35
C SER A 281 -4.63 8.98 25.33
N ILE A 282 -5.71 9.76 25.34
CA ILE A 282 -7.03 9.21 25.06
C ILE A 282 -7.10 8.63 23.66
N PHE A 283 -6.47 9.25 22.65
CA PHE A 283 -6.46 8.67 21.32
C PHE A 283 -5.77 7.30 21.35
N LYS A 284 -4.61 7.20 22.01
CA LYS A 284 -3.95 5.90 22.15
C LYS A 284 -4.84 4.92 22.90
N THR A 285 -5.30 5.26 24.10
CA THR A 285 -6.13 4.38 24.94
C THR A 285 -7.35 3.90 24.16
N LEU A 286 -8.12 4.83 23.58
CA LEU A 286 -9.32 4.51 22.81
C LEU A 286 -9.01 3.62 21.61
N PHE A 287 -8.04 3.97 20.77
CA PHE A 287 -7.75 3.20 19.55
C PHE A 287 -7.01 1.89 19.84
N HIS A 288 -6.29 1.81 20.95
CA HIS A 288 -5.74 0.57 21.48
C HIS A 288 -6.87 -0.39 21.88
N GLU A 289 -7.82 0.06 22.70
CA GLU A 289 -8.98 -0.77 23.07
C GLU A 289 -9.85 -1.12 21.86
N LEU A 290 -9.95 -0.24 20.86
CA LEU A 290 -10.63 -0.57 19.60
C LEU A 290 -9.84 -1.59 18.76
N GLY A 291 -8.50 -1.57 18.84
CA GLY A 291 -7.64 -2.61 18.25
C GLY A 291 -7.95 -4.00 18.81
N HIS A 292 -8.16 -4.09 20.12
CA HIS A 292 -8.64 -5.32 20.78
C HIS A 292 -9.98 -5.80 20.24
N ILE A 293 -10.95 -4.89 20.06
CA ILE A 293 -12.25 -5.21 19.44
C ILE A 293 -12.09 -5.71 18.00
N ILE A 294 -11.19 -5.10 17.21
CA ILE A 294 -10.90 -5.54 15.84
C ILE A 294 -10.30 -6.95 15.86
N ASN A 295 -9.30 -7.22 16.72
CA ASN A 295 -8.70 -8.55 16.82
C ASN A 295 -9.75 -9.62 17.14
N SER A 296 -10.57 -9.37 18.15
CA SER A 296 -11.66 -10.26 18.53
C SER A 296 -12.67 -10.48 17.40
N TYR A 297 -12.97 -9.44 16.59
CA TYR A 297 -13.87 -9.57 15.45
C TYR A 297 -13.31 -10.51 14.36
N TYR A 298 -12.00 -10.51 14.13
CA TYR A 298 -11.34 -11.48 13.26
C TYR A 298 -11.35 -12.90 13.85
N GLU A 299 -11.10 -13.03 15.15
CA GLU A 299 -11.16 -14.34 15.84
C GLU A 299 -12.55 -14.97 15.73
N TYR A 300 -13.64 -14.18 15.86
CA TYR A 300 -15.01 -14.65 15.62
C TYR A 300 -15.25 -15.15 14.18
N LYS A 301 -14.40 -14.78 13.23
CA LYS A 301 -14.40 -15.27 11.85
C LYS A 301 -13.40 -16.41 11.63
N ASN A 302 -12.84 -16.99 12.69
CA ASN A 302 -11.79 -18.00 12.68
C ASN A 302 -10.49 -17.54 12.00
N ILE A 303 -10.18 -16.25 12.07
CA ILE A 303 -8.95 -15.68 11.52
C ILE A 303 -8.03 -15.30 12.68
N ASN A 304 -6.94 -16.06 12.84
CA ASN A 304 -5.88 -15.70 13.79
C ASN A 304 -4.96 -14.65 13.13
N ILE A 305 -5.05 -13.40 13.59
CA ILE A 305 -4.29 -12.29 13.02
C ILE A 305 -2.78 -12.50 13.18
N ILE A 306 -2.35 -12.98 14.34
CA ILE A 306 -0.93 -13.08 14.69
C ILE A 306 -0.22 -14.11 13.80
N ASN A 307 -0.85 -15.26 13.56
CA ASN A 307 -0.34 -16.25 12.61
C ASN A 307 -0.27 -15.69 11.19
N ASN A 308 -1.30 -14.95 10.75
CA ASN A 308 -1.29 -14.31 9.44
C ASN A 308 -0.21 -13.24 9.33
N LEU A 309 0.07 -12.49 10.40
CA LEU A 309 1.15 -11.50 10.43
C LEU A 309 2.52 -12.17 10.39
N LYS A 310 2.72 -13.26 11.16
CA LYS A 310 3.95 -14.09 11.09
C LYS A 310 4.21 -14.55 9.65
N GLU A 311 3.21 -15.13 8.99
CA GLU A 311 3.31 -15.53 7.57
C GLU A 311 3.63 -14.36 6.64
N PHE A 312 2.98 -13.21 6.87
CA PHE A 312 3.18 -12.01 6.06
C PHE A 312 4.61 -11.47 6.20
N LEU A 313 5.11 -11.33 7.43
CA LEU A 313 6.45 -10.79 7.69
C LEU A 313 7.55 -11.70 7.15
N VAL A 314 7.41 -13.02 7.26
CA VAL A 314 8.38 -13.98 6.71
C VAL A 314 8.51 -13.84 5.20
N LYS A 315 7.38 -13.67 4.49
CA LYS A 315 7.40 -13.44 3.03
C LYS A 315 8.10 -12.13 2.65
N LYS A 316 8.18 -11.17 3.58
CA LYS A 316 8.78 -9.85 3.36
C LYS A 316 10.26 -9.80 3.75
N ILE A 317 10.84 -10.87 4.28
CA ILE A 317 12.26 -10.89 4.65
C ILE A 317 13.00 -11.78 3.65
N ASN A 318 13.82 -11.15 2.82
CA ASN A 318 14.65 -11.83 1.84
C ASN A 318 15.83 -12.52 2.56
N ASN A 319 16.06 -13.80 2.28
CA ASN A 319 17.14 -14.62 2.86
C ASN A 319 17.11 -14.73 4.41
N SER A 320 15.95 -15.05 5.00
CA SER A 320 15.77 -15.22 6.46
C SER A 320 16.40 -16.49 7.05
N HIS A 321 17.54 -16.97 6.53
CA HIS A 321 18.06 -18.32 6.81
C HIS A 321 18.24 -18.66 8.30
N ASN A 322 18.32 -17.66 9.17
CA ASN A 322 18.56 -17.82 10.61
C ASN A 322 17.47 -17.27 11.55
N LEU A 323 16.42 -16.62 11.04
CA LEU A 323 15.38 -16.00 11.88
C LEU A 323 14.06 -16.76 11.73
N ASP A 324 13.60 -17.36 12.83
CA ASP A 324 12.27 -17.96 12.88
C ASP A 324 11.15 -16.90 12.99
N ASN A 325 9.93 -17.34 12.74
CA ASN A 325 8.75 -16.48 12.69
C ASN A 325 8.49 -15.75 14.01
N GLU A 326 8.76 -16.38 15.16
CA GLU A 326 8.57 -15.77 16.48
C GLU A 326 9.60 -14.68 16.73
N LYS A 327 10.85 -14.94 16.33
CA LYS A 327 11.94 -13.98 16.42
C LYS A 327 11.65 -12.76 15.57
N ILE A 328 11.20 -12.96 14.33
CA ILE A 328 10.78 -11.88 13.43
C ILE A 328 9.67 -11.04 14.06
N LEU A 329 8.64 -11.69 14.62
CA LEU A 329 7.54 -10.98 15.27
C LEU A 329 8.03 -10.15 16.46
N LYS A 330 8.88 -10.71 17.33
CA LYS A 330 9.48 -9.99 18.48
C LYS A 330 10.26 -8.74 18.07
N LEU A 331 10.99 -8.80 16.96
CA LEU A 331 11.75 -7.66 16.44
C LEU A 331 10.84 -6.59 15.81
N PHE A 332 9.61 -6.96 15.44
CA PHE A 332 8.58 -6.08 14.91
C PHE A 332 7.72 -5.42 16.01
N HIS A 333 8.01 -5.61 17.28
CA HIS A 333 7.33 -4.92 18.38
C HIS A 333 7.77 -3.46 18.48
N PHE A 334 6.82 -2.56 18.78
CA PHE A 334 7.04 -1.11 18.78
C PHE A 334 6.95 -0.44 20.17
N SER A 335 6.66 -1.20 21.21
CA SER A 335 6.58 -0.72 22.59
C SER A 335 6.86 -1.84 23.60
N GLU A 336 7.21 -1.48 24.83
CA GLU A 336 7.36 -2.49 25.89
C GLU A 336 6.05 -3.23 26.19
N TYR A 337 4.93 -2.50 26.17
CA TYR A 337 3.61 -3.05 26.44
C TYR A 337 3.22 -4.14 25.43
N SER A 338 3.64 -3.98 24.17
CA SER A 338 3.39 -5.00 23.14
C SER A 338 4.02 -6.36 23.45
N PHE A 339 5.02 -6.45 24.35
CA PHE A 339 5.64 -7.72 24.72
C PHE A 339 4.88 -8.49 25.81
N GLU A 340 3.84 -7.92 26.41
CA GLU A 340 3.09 -8.61 27.48
C GLU A 340 2.42 -9.88 26.96
N ASN A 341 1.79 -9.79 25.80
CA ASN A 341 1.20 -10.93 25.09
C ASN A 341 0.86 -10.56 23.62
N GLU A 342 0.50 -11.55 22.81
CA GLU A 342 0.16 -11.34 21.39
C GLU A 342 -1.10 -10.46 21.18
N TYR A 343 -1.98 -10.40 22.19
CA TYR A 343 -3.19 -9.57 22.15
C TYR A 343 -2.83 -8.08 22.21
N GLU A 344 -1.99 -7.69 23.18
CA GLU A 344 -1.44 -6.33 23.31
C GLU A 344 -0.58 -5.93 22.13
N PHE A 345 0.16 -6.90 21.57
CA PHE A 345 0.96 -6.66 20.38
C PHE A 345 0.12 -6.13 19.19
N PHE A 346 -1.03 -6.74 18.91
CA PHE A 346 -1.88 -6.27 17.81
C PHE A 346 -2.45 -4.88 18.10
N ALA A 347 -2.97 -4.63 19.31
CA ALA A 347 -3.56 -3.34 19.65
C ALA A 347 -2.53 -2.20 19.60
N GLU A 348 -1.31 -2.43 20.09
CA GLU A 348 -0.21 -1.46 19.99
C GLU A 348 0.21 -1.23 18.53
N GLY A 349 0.31 -2.30 17.73
CA GLY A 349 0.62 -2.22 16.31
C GLY A 349 -0.43 -1.49 15.49
N PHE A 350 -1.71 -1.78 15.72
CA PHE A 350 -2.85 -1.07 15.14
C PHE A 350 -2.81 0.41 15.50
N THR A 351 -2.56 0.72 16.77
CA THR A 351 -2.53 2.12 17.23
C THR A 351 -1.35 2.89 16.64
N TYR A 352 -0.17 2.26 16.52
CA TYR A 352 0.94 2.82 15.76
C TYR A 352 0.53 3.13 14.33
N TRP A 353 -0.01 2.14 13.64
CA TRP A 353 -0.43 2.29 12.26
C TRP A 353 -1.46 3.41 12.08
N PHE A 354 -2.44 3.47 12.98
CA PHE A 354 -3.58 4.38 12.87
C PHE A 354 -3.22 5.83 13.24
N LEU A 355 -2.37 6.05 14.25
CA LEU A 355 -2.09 7.39 14.81
C LEU A 355 -0.72 7.97 14.44
N ALA A 356 0.16 7.22 13.76
CA ALA A 356 1.46 7.76 13.36
C ALA A 356 1.31 8.93 12.40
N SER A 357 1.87 10.08 12.78
CA SER A 357 2.09 11.20 11.87
C SER A 357 3.10 10.84 10.78
N ASP A 358 3.09 11.58 9.67
CA ASP A 358 3.95 11.28 8.51
C ASP A 358 5.44 11.23 8.84
N GLU A 359 5.88 12.01 9.82
CA GLU A 359 7.26 12.07 10.32
C GLU A 359 7.69 10.79 11.09
N LEU A 360 6.72 10.05 11.64
CA LEU A 360 6.93 8.86 12.48
C LEU A 360 6.67 7.54 11.77
N LYS A 361 6.12 7.61 10.57
CA LYS A 361 5.96 6.44 9.72
C LYS A 361 7.34 5.93 9.30
N THR A 362 7.53 4.62 9.38
CA THR A 362 8.75 3.90 8.97
C THR A 362 8.35 2.73 8.10
N LYS A 363 9.33 1.92 7.66
CA LYS A 363 9.01 0.66 6.96
C LYS A 363 8.07 -0.25 7.76
N ALA A 364 8.17 -0.22 9.08
CA ALA A 364 7.22 -0.93 9.91
C ALA A 364 5.77 -0.46 9.76
N TRP A 365 5.55 0.85 9.68
CA TRP A 365 4.23 1.41 9.42
C TRP A 365 3.71 0.94 8.06
N GLU A 366 4.57 0.93 7.03
CA GLU A 366 4.24 0.45 5.70
C GLU A 366 3.81 -1.03 5.71
N PHE A 367 4.49 -1.88 6.48
CA PHE A 367 4.10 -3.29 6.62
C PHE A 367 2.80 -3.46 7.38
N TRP A 368 2.55 -2.70 8.44
CA TRP A 368 1.24 -2.68 9.07
C TRP A 368 0.15 -2.21 8.11
N HIS A 369 0.44 -1.20 7.29
CA HIS A 369 -0.49 -0.70 6.30
C HIS A 369 -0.82 -1.77 5.26
N GLU A 370 0.18 -2.34 4.60
CA GLU A 370 -0.03 -3.43 3.64
C GLU A 370 -0.75 -4.63 4.29
N PHE A 371 -0.35 -4.99 5.51
CA PHE A 371 -0.98 -6.10 6.23
C PHE A 371 -2.47 -5.84 6.46
N LEU A 372 -2.83 -4.67 7.01
CA LEU A 372 -4.20 -4.35 7.41
C LEU A 372 -5.11 -4.01 6.23
N THR A 373 -4.59 -3.41 5.16
CA THR A 373 -5.42 -2.94 4.02
C THR A 373 -5.39 -3.87 2.81
N LEU A 374 -4.34 -4.68 2.63
CA LEU A 374 -4.17 -5.51 1.42
C LEU A 374 -4.09 -7.01 1.72
N TYR A 375 -3.40 -7.42 2.79
CA TYR A 375 -3.20 -8.84 3.09
C TYR A 375 -4.37 -9.44 3.88
N LEU A 376 -4.66 -8.87 5.05
CA LEU A 376 -5.63 -9.39 6.00
C LEU A 376 -7.07 -9.36 5.47
N PRO A 377 -7.53 -8.34 4.73
CA PRO A 377 -8.89 -8.34 4.16
C PRO A 377 -9.15 -9.52 3.20
N LYS A 378 -8.13 -10.03 2.52
CA LYS A 378 -8.24 -11.22 1.65
C LYS A 378 -8.54 -12.50 2.42
N LYS A 379 -8.37 -12.51 3.75
CA LYS A 379 -8.66 -13.66 4.61
C LYS A 379 -10.11 -13.69 5.10
N ILE A 380 -10.84 -12.58 4.97
CA ILE A 380 -12.25 -12.45 5.39
C ILE A 380 -13.22 -13.03 4.34
N ASN A 381 -12.80 -13.03 3.07
CA ASN A 381 -13.63 -13.35 1.91
C ASN A 381 -13.54 -14.81 1.49
#